data_AF-A0A7X3FFN6-F1
#
_entry.id   AF-A0A7X3FFN6-F1
#
_cell.length_a   1.000
_cell.length_b   1.000
_cell.length_c   1.000
_cell.angle_alpha   90.00
_cell.angle_beta   90.00
_cell.angle_gamma   90.00
#
_symmetry.space_group_name_H-M   'P 1'
#
loop_
_entity.id
_entity.type
_entity.pdbx_description
1 polymer ?
#
loop_
_entity_poly.entity_id
_entity_poly.type
_entity_poly.pdbx_seq_one_letter_code
_entity_poly.pdbx_strand_id
1 'polypeptide(L)'
;MRRDNPVNKETYLRELARYLKSLPQLEQDEILGDYEAHFEHAAYRGRSEEETAHGLGQPKLIAREVLAQLQVRKAGLSPTLATVTKAALATAALGTFNLVLVLVPFLGSLFLLGCCYLLALALLGSPVIMLIQHGFAVSLLSDLFLMLGYIGLGIILILGLFQLTKWYFRQTVRYLNYNLQMVERRYKNVG
;
A
#
# COMPACT_ATOMS: atom_id res chain seq x y z
N MET A 1 8.81 -7.25 -35.88
CA MET A 1 10.00 -6.46 -35.51
C MET A 1 9.53 -5.04 -35.19
N ARG A 2 9.48 -4.65 -33.91
CA ARG A 2 9.11 -3.28 -33.51
C ARG A 2 10.35 -2.43 -33.73
N ARG A 3 10.24 -1.40 -34.57
CA ARG A 3 11.30 -0.44 -34.85
C ARG A 3 11.43 0.44 -33.61
N ASP A 4 12.52 0.27 -32.85
CA ASP A 4 12.88 1.20 -31.78
C ASP A 4 13.17 2.55 -32.45
N ASN A 5 12.20 3.45 -32.40
CA ASN A 5 12.38 4.82 -32.83
C ASN A 5 13.38 5.46 -31.83
N PRO A 6 14.42 6.19 -32.28
CA PRO A 6 15.33 6.87 -31.37
C PRO A 6 14.52 7.73 -30.42
N VAL A 7 14.63 7.43 -29.13
CA VAL A 7 13.87 8.13 -28.09
C VAL A 7 14.64 9.40 -27.75
N ASN A 8 14.28 10.49 -28.43
CA ASN A 8 14.74 11.82 -28.06
C ASN A 8 14.00 12.31 -26.79
N LYS A 9 14.53 13.36 -26.13
CA LYS A 9 13.98 13.93 -24.88
C LYS A 9 12.46 14.15 -24.98
N GLU A 10 12.03 14.79 -26.07
CA GLU A 10 10.62 15.14 -26.26
C GLU A 10 9.71 13.91 -26.37
N THR A 11 10.15 12.88 -27.09
CA THR A 11 9.41 11.62 -27.22
C THR A 11 9.31 10.90 -25.88
N TYR A 12 10.41 10.86 -25.11
CA TYR A 12 10.45 10.27 -23.77
C TYR A 12 9.44 10.95 -22.83
N LEU A 13 9.52 12.28 -22.72
CA LEU A 13 8.66 13.06 -21.83
C LEU A 13 7.19 12.95 -22.24
N ARG A 14 6.90 12.94 -23.54
CA ARG A 14 5.53 12.73 -24.05
C ARG A 14 4.98 11.34 -23.73
N GLU A 15 5.80 10.30 -23.80
CA GLU A 15 5.41 8.95 -23.36
C GLU A 15 5.17 8.91 -21.85
N LEU A 16 6.08 9.46 -21.06
CA LEU A 16 5.98 9.53 -19.61
C LEU A 16 4.71 10.28 -19.17
N ALA A 17 4.45 11.44 -19.77
CA ALA A 17 3.24 12.24 -19.52
C ALA A 17 1.96 11.43 -19.77
N ARG A 18 1.90 10.64 -20.85
CA ARG A 18 0.72 9.79 -21.15
C ARG A 18 0.45 8.77 -20.05
N TYR A 19 1.48 8.22 -19.41
CA TYR A 19 1.32 7.28 -18.31
C TYR A 19 1.03 7.96 -16.96
N LEU A 20 1.43 9.22 -16.79
CA LEU A 20 1.18 10.03 -15.59
C LEU A 20 -0.15 10.80 -15.61
N LYS A 21 -0.95 10.69 -16.68
CA LYS A 21 -2.22 11.42 -16.87
C LYS A 21 -3.26 11.27 -15.74
N SER A 22 -3.09 10.32 -14.83
CA SER A 22 -3.98 10.10 -13.69
C SER A 22 -3.68 11.05 -12.53
N LEU A 23 -2.55 11.77 -12.57
CA LEU A 23 -2.15 12.74 -11.58
C LEU A 23 -2.80 14.11 -11.85
N PRO A 24 -2.98 14.95 -10.82
CA PRO A 24 -3.26 16.37 -11.00
C PRO A 24 -2.18 17.00 -11.88
N GLN A 25 -2.58 17.96 -12.71
CA GLN A 25 -1.67 18.61 -13.67
C GLN A 25 -0.42 19.18 -13.00
N LEU A 26 -0.57 19.78 -11.81
CA LEU A 26 0.57 20.27 -11.02
C LEU A 26 1.58 19.18 -10.63
N GLU A 27 1.11 18.03 -10.13
CA GLU A 27 2.00 16.90 -9.78
C GLU A 27 2.67 16.33 -11.03
N GLN A 28 1.94 16.26 -12.15
CA GLN A 28 2.46 15.78 -13.43
C GLN A 28 3.57 16.69 -13.96
N ASP A 29 3.36 18.00 -13.95
CA ASP A 29 4.31 19.00 -14.45
C ASP A 29 5.58 19.02 -13.58
N GLU A 30 5.44 18.90 -12.25
CA GLU A 30 6.58 18.78 -11.32
C GLU A 30 7.46 17.57 -11.66
N ILE A 31 6.84 16.39 -11.84
CA ILE A 31 7.57 15.17 -12.21
C ILE A 31 8.23 15.31 -13.59
N LEU A 32 7.52 15.85 -14.58
CA LEU A 32 8.09 16.04 -15.92
C LEU A 32 9.26 17.02 -15.90
N GLY A 33 9.18 18.08 -15.10
CA GLY A 33 10.25 19.05 -14.88
C GLY A 33 11.53 18.42 -14.30
N ASP A 34 11.39 17.51 -13.33
CA ASP A 34 12.55 16.79 -12.77
C ASP A 34 13.28 15.95 -13.82
N TYR A 35 12.52 15.26 -14.69
CA TYR A 35 13.10 14.47 -15.78
C TYR A 35 13.68 15.35 -16.89
N GLU A 36 13.03 16.47 -17.21
CA GLU A 36 13.56 17.45 -18.15
C GLU A 36 14.92 18.00 -17.69
N ALA A 37 15.04 18.40 -16.43
CA ALA A 37 16.30 18.85 -15.83
C ALA A 37 17.36 17.74 -15.87
N HIS A 38 16.97 16.47 -15.70
CA HIS A 38 17.88 15.33 -15.80
C HIS A 38 18.46 15.17 -17.22
N PHE A 39 17.64 15.34 -18.27
CA PHE A 39 18.12 15.33 -19.66
C PHE A 39 19.07 16.50 -19.94
N GLU A 40 18.77 17.70 -19.44
CA GLU A 40 19.63 18.88 -19.60
C GLU A 40 20.99 18.71 -18.91
N HIS A 41 21.00 18.17 -17.69
CA HIS A 41 22.22 17.85 -16.98
C HIS A 41 23.06 16.78 -17.69
N ALA A 42 22.42 15.78 -18.32
CA ALA A 42 23.13 14.77 -19.10
C ALA A 42 23.74 15.37 -20.37
N ALA A 43 23.01 16.25 -21.07
CA ALA A 43 23.49 16.97 -22.22
C ALA A 43 24.69 17.88 -21.88
N TYR A 44 24.67 18.57 -20.74
CA TYR A 44 25.81 19.35 -20.24
C TYR A 44 27.07 18.50 -20.01
N ARG A 45 26.90 17.22 -19.66
CA ARG A 45 28.00 16.25 -19.50
C ARG A 45 28.41 15.57 -20.80
N GLY A 46 27.88 16.00 -21.94
CA GLY A 46 28.19 15.46 -23.27
C GLY A 46 27.55 14.10 -23.57
N ARG A 47 26.56 13.65 -22.80
CA ARG A 47 25.79 12.43 -23.11
C ARG A 47 24.69 12.74 -24.12
N SER A 48 24.44 11.82 -25.04
CA SER A 48 23.34 12.00 -26.01
C SER A 48 21.97 11.79 -25.34
N GLU A 49 20.91 12.32 -25.96
CA GLU A 49 19.55 12.10 -25.47
C GLU A 49 19.17 10.61 -25.51
N GLU A 50 19.62 9.88 -26.53
CA GLU A 50 19.35 8.44 -26.69
C GLU A 50 20.05 7.62 -25.60
N GLU A 51 21.31 7.93 -25.29
CA GLU A 51 22.03 7.31 -24.17
C GLU A 51 21.34 7.61 -22.84
N THR A 52 20.86 8.84 -22.66
CA THR A 52 20.15 9.26 -21.45
C THR A 52 18.82 8.52 -21.31
N ALA A 53 18.02 8.46 -22.38
CA ALA A 53 16.75 7.74 -22.41
C ALA A 53 16.94 6.24 -22.15
N HIS A 54 17.99 5.64 -22.72
CA HIS A 54 18.33 4.25 -22.47
C HIS A 54 18.74 4.03 -21.00
N GLY A 55 19.51 4.96 -20.42
CA GLY A 55 19.91 4.93 -19.00
C GLY A 55 18.74 5.05 -18.04
N LEU A 56 17.73 5.86 -18.37
CA LEU A 56 16.49 5.97 -17.59
C LEU A 56 15.58 4.74 -17.72
N GLY A 57 15.68 3.99 -18.81
CA GLY A 57 14.83 2.85 -19.09
C GLY A 57 13.44 3.24 -19.61
N GLN A 58 12.52 2.26 -19.69
CA GLN A 58 11.23 2.46 -20.37
C GLN A 58 10.32 3.47 -19.63
N PRO A 59 9.77 4.50 -20.32
CA PRO A 59 8.89 5.52 -19.70
C PRO A 59 7.71 4.91 -18.94
N LYS A 60 7.16 3.81 -19.45
CA LYS A 60 6.06 3.08 -18.81
C LYS A 60 6.44 2.51 -17.45
N LEU A 61 7.66 1.97 -17.31
CA LEU A 61 8.11 1.38 -16.05
C LEU A 61 8.39 2.47 -15.02
N ILE A 62 9.08 3.53 -15.45
CA ILE A 62 9.33 4.72 -14.65
C ILE A 62 8.02 5.33 -14.13
N ALA A 63 7.03 5.55 -15.00
CA ALA A 63 5.74 6.08 -14.58
C ALA A 63 5.08 5.22 -13.49
N ARG A 64 5.16 3.89 -13.60
CA ARG A 64 4.60 2.98 -12.59
C ARG A 64 5.33 3.10 -11.26
N GLU A 65 6.65 3.24 -11.29
CA GLU A 65 7.48 3.42 -10.10
C GLU A 65 7.14 4.72 -9.38
N VAL A 66 7.09 5.83 -10.11
CA VAL A 66 6.70 7.14 -9.58
C VAL A 66 5.30 7.08 -8.95
N LEU A 67 4.32 6.49 -9.65
CA LEU A 67 2.97 6.33 -9.12
C LEU A 67 2.93 5.47 -7.85
N ALA A 68 3.73 4.40 -7.78
CA ALA A 68 3.81 3.55 -6.59
C ALA A 68 4.43 4.30 -5.40
N GLN A 69 5.50 5.06 -5.62
CA GLN A 69 6.11 5.90 -4.58
C GLN A 69 5.12 6.94 -4.04
N LEU A 70 4.33 7.57 -4.92
CA LEU A 70 3.27 8.50 -4.50
C LEU A 70 2.20 7.83 -3.63
N GLN A 71 1.76 6.61 -3.98
CA GLN A 71 0.79 5.88 -3.16
C GLN A 71 1.35 5.51 -1.79
N VAL A 72 2.62 5.08 -1.72
CA VAL A 72 3.27 4.78 -0.44
C VAL A 72 3.45 6.05 0.41
N ARG A 73 3.81 7.18 -0.19
CA ARG A 73 3.85 8.48 0.50
C ARG A 73 2.48 8.86 1.06
N LYS A 74 1.40 8.72 0.28
CA LYS A 74 0.02 8.98 0.71
C LYS A 74 -0.40 8.06 1.87
N ALA A 75 -0.01 6.77 1.82
CA ALA A 75 -0.24 5.82 2.91
C ALA A 75 0.58 6.15 4.17
N GLY A 76 1.78 6.70 4.02
CA GLY A 76 2.61 7.19 5.14
C GLY A 76 2.02 8.40 5.86
N LEU A 77 1.47 9.35 5.10
CA LEU A 77 0.80 10.54 5.65
C LEU A 77 -0.55 10.19 6.30
N SER A 78 -1.29 9.26 5.70
CA SER A 78 -2.62 8.84 6.18
C SER A 78 -2.78 7.32 6.10
N PRO A 79 -2.39 6.56 7.14
CA PRO A 79 -2.42 5.10 7.11
C PRO A 79 -3.84 4.56 7.38
N THR A 80 -4.64 4.49 6.31
CA THR A 80 -6.00 3.92 6.30
C THR A 80 -6.03 2.65 5.45
N LEU A 81 -7.07 1.83 5.59
CA LEU A 81 -7.21 0.60 4.79
C LEU A 81 -7.11 0.91 3.28
N ALA A 82 -7.79 1.96 2.80
CA ALA A 82 -7.81 2.33 1.39
C ALA A 82 -6.46 2.83 0.87
N THR A 83 -5.71 3.58 1.65
CA THR A 83 -4.41 4.11 1.23
C THR A 83 -3.33 3.02 1.29
N VAL A 84 -3.35 2.18 2.33
CA VAL A 84 -2.43 1.05 2.47
C VAL A 84 -2.68 -0.01 1.40
N THR A 85 -3.93 -0.32 1.04
CA THR A 85 -4.23 -1.27 -0.04
C THR A 85 -3.78 -0.74 -1.40
N LYS A 86 -4.05 0.54 -1.73
CA LYS A 86 -3.57 1.17 -2.96
C LYS A 86 -2.04 1.16 -3.05
N ALA A 87 -1.36 1.47 -1.95
CA ALA A 87 0.10 1.44 -1.86
C ALA A 87 0.67 0.02 -2.02
N ALA A 88 0.09 -0.97 -1.35
CA ALA A 88 0.47 -2.37 -1.47
C ALA A 88 0.29 -2.88 -2.91
N LEU A 89 -0.86 -2.60 -3.53
CA LEU A 89 -1.16 -2.99 -4.91
C LEU A 89 -0.23 -2.32 -5.93
N ALA A 90 0.03 -1.02 -5.77
CA ALA A 90 0.93 -0.29 -6.67
C ALA A 90 2.37 -0.82 -6.59
N THR A 91 2.87 -1.10 -5.38
CA THR A 91 4.20 -1.66 -5.15
C THR A 91 4.30 -3.11 -5.65
N ALA A 92 3.26 -3.91 -5.42
CA ALA A 92 3.15 -5.28 -5.94
C ALA A 92 3.16 -5.32 -7.47
N ALA A 93 2.56 -4.33 -8.13
CA ALA A 93 2.50 -4.27 -9.58
C ALA A 93 3.86 -4.01 -10.27
N LEU A 94 4.86 -3.49 -9.55
CA LEU A 94 6.20 -3.21 -10.10
C LEU A 94 6.96 -4.48 -10.50
N GLY A 95 6.60 -5.66 -9.98
CA GLY A 95 7.20 -6.94 -10.40
C GLY A 95 6.44 -8.16 -9.88
N THR A 96 6.37 -9.23 -10.69
CA THR A 96 5.63 -10.46 -10.37
C THR A 96 6.12 -11.16 -9.11
N PHE A 97 7.42 -11.08 -8.81
CA PHE A 97 8.01 -11.65 -7.58
C PHE A 97 7.64 -10.86 -6.31
N ASN A 98 7.41 -9.55 -6.41
CA ASN A 98 6.99 -8.71 -5.28
C ASN A 98 5.50 -8.89 -4.97
N LEU A 99 4.68 -9.24 -5.97
CA LEU A 99 3.23 -9.35 -5.83
C LEU A 99 2.82 -10.42 -4.83
N VAL A 100 3.33 -11.65 -4.96
CA VAL A 100 2.98 -12.75 -4.04
C VAL A 100 3.57 -12.49 -2.65
N LEU A 101 4.81 -12.00 -2.59
CA LEU A 101 5.54 -11.83 -1.33
C LEU A 101 4.98 -10.71 -0.44
N VAL A 102 4.42 -9.65 -1.04
CA VAL A 102 3.83 -8.53 -0.27
C VAL A 102 2.32 -8.69 -0.10
N LEU A 103 1.60 -9.04 -1.17
CA LEU A 103 0.13 -9.03 -1.14
C LEU A 103 -0.46 -10.20 -0.36
N VAL A 104 0.14 -11.40 -0.45
CA VAL A 104 -0.38 -12.59 0.25
C VAL A 104 -0.28 -12.44 1.77
N PRO A 105 0.87 -12.06 2.36
CA PRO A 105 0.93 -11.83 3.80
C PRO A 105 0.02 -10.69 4.26
N PHE A 106 -0.11 -9.62 3.45
CA PHE A 106 -1.00 -8.50 3.75
C PHE A 106 -2.47 -8.92 3.79
N LEU A 107 -2.94 -9.65 2.79
CA LEU A 107 -4.32 -10.16 2.74
C LEU A 107 -4.57 -11.20 3.84
N GLY A 108 -3.65 -12.12 4.07
CA GLY A 108 -3.77 -13.15 5.10
C GLY A 108 -3.87 -12.56 6.51
N SER A 109 -3.04 -11.57 6.82
CA SER A 109 -3.10 -10.87 8.11
C SER A 109 -4.33 -9.97 8.25
N LEU A 110 -4.81 -9.34 7.16
CA LEU A 110 -6.08 -8.60 7.18
C LEU A 110 -7.28 -9.53 7.42
N PHE A 111 -7.28 -10.70 6.79
CA PHE A 111 -8.30 -11.73 7.01
C PHE A 111 -8.31 -12.20 8.47
N LEU A 112 -7.14 -12.51 9.03
CA LEU A 112 -7.00 -12.91 10.43
C LEU A 112 -7.51 -11.83 11.38
N LEU A 113 -7.16 -10.55 11.14
CA LEU A 113 -7.65 -9.42 11.90
C LEU A 113 -9.19 -9.33 11.84
N GLY A 114 -9.77 -9.55 10.66
CA GLY A 114 -11.22 -9.63 10.46
C GLY A 114 -11.86 -10.75 11.29
N CYS A 115 -11.27 -11.96 11.30
CA CYS A 115 -11.72 -13.07 12.14
C CYS A 115 -11.72 -12.71 13.63
N CYS A 116 -10.70 -12.00 14.11
CA CYS A 116 -10.66 -11.55 15.50
C CYS A 116 -11.78 -10.54 15.82
N TYR A 117 -12.09 -9.62 14.91
CA TYR A 117 -13.22 -8.70 15.07
C TYR A 117 -14.56 -9.43 15.08
N LEU A 118 -14.75 -10.42 14.20
CA LEU A 118 -15.95 -11.26 14.19
C LEU A 118 -16.10 -12.04 15.50
N LEU A 119 -15.00 -12.59 16.04
CA LEU A 119 -15.00 -13.24 17.34
C LEU A 119 -15.39 -12.28 18.47
N ALA A 120 -14.88 -11.04 18.43
CA ALA A 120 -15.23 -10.00 19.41
C ALA A 120 -16.72 -9.66 19.37
N LEU A 121 -17.29 -9.51 18.17
CA LEU A 121 -18.72 -9.27 17.98
C LEU A 121 -19.57 -10.47 18.43
N ALA A 122 -19.11 -11.70 18.15
CA ALA A 122 -19.79 -12.91 18.61
C ALA A 122 -19.81 -13.00 20.15
N LEU A 123 -18.71 -12.63 20.82
CA LEU A 123 -18.64 -12.53 22.27
C LEU A 123 -19.62 -11.47 22.81
N LEU A 124 -19.73 -10.31 22.17
CA LEU A 124 -20.69 -9.28 22.59
C LEU A 124 -22.15 -9.68 22.35
N GLY A 125 -22.41 -10.46 21.30
CA GLY A 125 -23.75 -10.95 20.96
C GLY A 125 -24.17 -12.20 21.72
N SER A 126 -23.23 -12.93 22.33
CA SER A 126 -23.50 -14.20 23.02
C SER A 126 -24.52 -14.09 24.16
N PRO A 127 -24.60 -13.00 24.96
CA PRO A 127 -25.63 -12.87 25.99
C PRO A 127 -27.05 -12.87 25.42
N VAL A 128 -27.24 -12.24 24.26
CA VAL A 128 -28.55 -12.17 23.59
C VAL A 128 -28.97 -13.56 23.12
N ILE A 129 -28.04 -14.30 22.51
CA ILE A 129 -28.29 -15.68 22.07
C ILE A 129 -28.64 -16.57 23.27
N MET A 130 -27.92 -16.41 24.37
CA MET A 130 -28.11 -17.18 25.59
C MET A 130 -29.50 -16.93 26.22
N LEU A 131 -29.95 -15.67 26.25
CA LEU A 131 -31.29 -15.29 26.70
C LEU A 131 -32.40 -15.89 25.83
N ILE A 132 -32.21 -15.93 24.51
CA ILE A 132 -33.18 -16.53 23.58
C ILE A 132 -33.31 -18.04 23.80
N GLN A 133 -32.19 -18.73 24.04
CA GLN A 133 -32.16 -20.19 24.18
C GLN A 133 -32.68 -20.69 25.52
N HIS A 134 -32.29 -20.05 26.63
CA HIS A 134 -32.55 -20.54 27.98
C HIS A 134 -33.68 -19.77 28.68
N GLY A 135 -34.12 -18.62 28.14
CA GLY A 135 -35.08 -17.75 28.79
C GLY A 135 -34.58 -17.21 30.13
N PHE A 136 -35.49 -16.75 30.98
CA PHE A 136 -35.17 -16.40 32.37
C PHE A 136 -35.23 -17.67 33.24
N ALA A 137 -34.18 -18.49 33.19
CA ALA A 137 -34.04 -19.69 34.02
C ALA A 137 -33.68 -19.36 35.48
N VAL A 138 -33.91 -20.30 36.39
CA VAL A 138 -33.78 -20.13 37.86
C VAL A 138 -32.33 -19.86 38.32
N SER A 139 -31.33 -20.13 37.48
CA SER A 139 -29.89 -19.89 37.75
C SER A 139 -29.44 -18.46 37.45
N LEU A 140 -30.28 -17.46 37.78
CA LEU A 140 -30.08 -16.06 37.39
C LEU A 140 -28.68 -15.52 37.71
N LEU A 141 -28.12 -15.88 38.88
CA LEU A 141 -26.84 -15.32 39.31
C LEU A 141 -25.67 -15.82 38.43
N SER A 142 -25.54 -17.12 38.20
CA SER A 142 -24.45 -17.68 37.38
C SER A 142 -24.54 -17.23 35.92
N ASP A 143 -25.75 -17.17 35.39
CA ASP A 143 -25.99 -16.77 34.00
C ASP A 143 -25.68 -15.29 33.78
N LEU A 144 -26.03 -14.43 34.75
CA LEU A 144 -25.64 -13.02 34.74
C LEU A 144 -24.12 -12.83 34.76
N PHE A 145 -23.40 -13.58 35.61
CA PHE A 145 -21.94 -13.52 35.66
C PHE A 145 -21.30 -13.95 34.33
N LEU A 146 -21.81 -15.00 33.69
CA LEU A 146 -21.34 -15.43 32.38
C LEU A 146 -21.61 -14.39 31.29
N MET A 147 -22.81 -13.79 31.25
CA MET A 147 -23.16 -12.73 30.31
C MET A 147 -22.26 -11.50 30.47
N LEU A 148 -22.05 -11.05 31.71
CA LEU A 148 -21.13 -9.96 32.03
C LEU A 148 -19.69 -10.31 31.61
N GLY A 149 -19.27 -11.56 31.82
CA GLY A 149 -17.97 -12.06 31.39
C GLY A 149 -17.77 -11.97 29.87
N TYR A 150 -18.76 -12.41 29.08
CA TYR A 150 -18.70 -12.33 27.63
C TYR A 150 -18.68 -10.88 27.11
N ILE A 151 -19.50 -10.00 27.70
CA ILE A 151 -19.51 -8.58 27.37
C ILE A 151 -18.16 -7.93 27.69
N GLY A 152 -17.66 -8.14 28.91
CA GLY A 152 -16.39 -7.60 29.36
C GLY A 152 -15.23 -8.06 28.48
N LEU A 153 -15.16 -9.37 28.19
CA LEU A 153 -14.15 -9.94 27.31
C LEU A 153 -14.25 -9.40 25.88
N GLY A 154 -15.47 -9.27 25.35
CA GLY A 154 -15.71 -8.70 24.02
C GLY A 154 -15.25 -7.24 23.91
N ILE A 155 -15.54 -6.40 24.91
CA ILE A 155 -15.10 -5.00 24.95
C ILE A 155 -13.57 -4.91 24.99
N ILE A 156 -12.93 -5.66 25.88
CA ILE A 156 -11.46 -5.68 26.00
C ILE A 156 -10.83 -6.12 24.66
N LEU A 157 -11.39 -7.15 24.03
CA LEU A 157 -10.91 -7.64 22.75
C LEU A 157 -11.04 -6.58 21.64
N ILE A 158 -12.18 -5.87 21.54
CA ILE A 158 -12.38 -4.80 20.55
C ILE A 158 -11.37 -3.65 20.75
N LEU A 159 -11.18 -3.21 21.99
CA LEU A 159 -10.23 -2.13 22.31
C LEU A 159 -8.79 -2.54 21.96
N GLY A 160 -8.41 -3.77 22.30
CA GLY A 160 -7.12 -4.35 21.92
C GLY A 160 -6.95 -4.42 20.40
N LEU A 161 -7.97 -4.88 19.67
CA LEU A 161 -7.96 -4.99 18.22
C LEU A 161 -7.86 -3.61 17.53
N PHE A 162 -8.48 -2.58 18.09
CA PHE A 162 -8.37 -1.22 17.55
C PHE A 162 -6.94 -0.69 17.61
N GLN A 163 -6.25 -0.91 18.73
CA GLN A 163 -4.85 -0.54 18.87
C GLN A 163 -3.94 -1.41 17.98
N LEU A 164 -4.20 -2.71 17.91
CA LEU A 164 -3.48 -3.64 17.04
C LEU A 164 -3.60 -3.24 15.56
N THR A 165 -4.79 -2.83 15.11
CA THR A 165 -5.04 -2.37 13.73
C THR A 165 -4.19 -1.16 13.39
N LYS A 166 -4.14 -0.16 14.28
CA LYS A 166 -3.29 1.03 14.11
C LYS A 166 -1.81 0.67 14.07
N TRP A 167 -1.38 -0.26 14.89
CA TRP A 167 0.01 -0.74 14.87
C TRP A 167 0.31 -1.49 13.57
N TYR A 168 -0.56 -2.41 13.16
CA TYR A 168 -0.44 -3.21 11.94
C TYR A 168 -0.27 -2.33 10.69
N PHE A 169 -1.16 -1.36 10.45
CA PHE A 169 -1.04 -0.47 9.29
C PHE A 169 0.25 0.34 9.28
N ARG A 170 0.71 0.81 10.45
CA ARG A 170 2.01 1.50 10.56
C ARG A 170 3.18 0.58 10.18
N GLN A 171 3.16 -0.68 10.59
CA GLN A 171 4.20 -1.64 10.22
C GLN A 171 4.17 -1.95 8.72
N THR A 172 3.00 -2.15 8.12
CA THR A 172 2.86 -2.36 6.68
C THR A 172 3.45 -1.20 5.89
N VAL A 173 3.14 0.03 6.26
CA VAL A 173 3.71 1.24 5.61
C VAL A 173 5.23 1.28 5.75
N ARG A 174 5.78 0.96 6.92
CA ARG A 174 7.24 0.90 7.13
C ARG A 174 7.90 -0.14 6.23
N TYR A 175 7.30 -1.33 6.14
CA TYR A 175 7.80 -2.38 5.26
C TYR A 175 7.76 -1.98 3.78
N LEU A 176 6.66 -1.38 3.31
CA LEU A 176 6.53 -0.90 1.93
C LEU A 176 7.58 0.18 1.61
N ASN A 177 7.79 1.14 2.52
CA ASN A 177 8.85 2.14 2.39
C ASN A 177 10.25 1.51 2.30
N TYR A 178 10.53 0.53 3.16
CA TYR A 178 11.81 -0.18 3.14
C TYR A 178 12.03 -0.93 1.83
N ASN A 179 10.99 -1.59 1.30
CA ASN A 179 11.05 -2.30 0.02
C ASN A 179 11.33 -1.34 -1.15
N LEU A 180 10.64 -0.18 -1.21
CA LEU A 180 10.89 0.84 -2.24
C LEU A 180 12.30 1.42 -2.16
N GLN A 181 12.82 1.71 -0.97
CA GLN A 181 14.19 2.22 -0.81
C GLN A 181 15.25 1.21 -1.24
N MET A 182 15.03 -0.09 -1.05
CA MET A 182 15.94 -1.12 -1.53
C MET A 182 15.94 -1.24 -3.05
N VAL A 183 14.80 -1.02 -3.71
CA VAL A 183 14.71 -0.98 -5.18
C VAL A 183 15.44 0.25 -5.72
N GLU A 184 15.27 1.42 -5.10
CA GLU A 184 15.97 2.66 -5.51
C GLU A 184 17.50 2.53 -5.35
N ARG A 185 17.98 1.88 -4.27
CA ARG A 185 19.41 1.62 -4.05
C ARG A 185 20.03 0.70 -5.11
N ARG A 186 19.25 -0.19 -5.73
CA ARG A 186 19.72 -1.05 -6.83
C ARG A 186 20.02 -0.25 -8.10
N TYR A 187 19.36 0.88 -8.33
CA TYR A 187 19.61 1.75 -9.48
C TYR A 187 20.77 2.72 -9.24
N LYS A 188 20.91 3.27 -8.02
CA LYS A 188 22.02 4.20 -7.68
C LYS A 188 23.41 3.56 -7.67
N ASN A 189 23.52 2.23 -7.48
CA ASN A 189 24.81 1.54 -7.45
C ASN A 189 25.28 1.00 -8.81
N VAL A 190 24.52 1.22 -9.88
CA VAL A 190 24.85 0.77 -11.26
C VAL A 190 25.12 1.96 -12.20
N GLY A 191 24.97 3.20 -11.71
CA GLY A 191 25.16 4.44 -12.48
C GLY A 191 26.51 5.12 -12.23
#